data_AF-A0A3G8MB14-F1
#
_entry.id   AF-A0A3G8MB14-F1
#
_cell.length_a   1.000
_cell.length_b   1.000
_cell.length_c   1.000
_cell.angle_alpha   90.00
_cell.angle_beta   90.00
_cell.angle_gamma   90.00
#
_symmetry.space_group_name_H-M   'P 1'
#
loop_
_entity.id
_entity.type
_entity.pdbx_description
1 polymer ?
#
loop_
_entity_poly.entity_id
_entity_poly.type
_entity_poly.pdbx_seq_one_letter_code
_entity_poly.pdbx_strand_id
1 'polypeptide(L)'
;MRWAPRSFPVKIHRHLNVADLADISPEELDQAEEEGALAGNRSYCDLRGCGWGVVSTALDIETKVIDRLKMADDVEAEMSAFEEERATAFDDEPALWGLDVGVASATIAISAYGSVPVSSCNAGAFGGCHSARYPYVAFFLPKELAPEIMRCAEAADIGLLCDESGLAQIYGQGEMDLVRFAQTAWQRSAAGEEEAR
;
A
#
# COMPACT_ATOMS: atom_id res chain seq x y z
N MET A 1 18.31 3.67 -17.06
CA MET A 1 17.46 3.02 -18.10
C MET A 1 16.14 3.77 -18.21
N ARG A 2 15.60 3.98 -19.42
CA ARG A 2 14.25 4.57 -19.60
C ARG A 2 13.16 3.69 -19.01
N TRP A 3 12.05 4.30 -18.60
CA TRP A 3 10.92 3.56 -18.05
C TRP A 3 10.36 2.55 -19.04
N ALA A 4 10.05 1.37 -18.51
CA ALA A 4 9.36 0.30 -19.22
C ALA A 4 8.40 -0.35 -18.21
N PRO A 5 7.11 -0.52 -18.55
CA PRO A 5 6.16 -1.18 -17.66
C PRO A 5 6.66 -2.55 -17.23
N ARG A 6 6.68 -2.79 -15.92
CA ARG A 6 7.07 -4.05 -15.29
C ARG A 6 5.84 -4.89 -14.97
N SER A 7 6.01 -6.20 -15.14
CA SER A 7 5.07 -7.22 -14.70
C SER A 7 5.80 -8.26 -13.86
N PHE A 8 5.13 -8.78 -12.85
CA PHE A 8 5.67 -9.70 -11.88
C PHE A 8 5.11 -11.11 -12.11
N PRO A 9 5.89 -12.17 -11.83
CA PRO A 9 5.51 -13.57 -12.09
C PRO A 9 4.56 -14.10 -11.00
N VAL A 10 3.42 -13.45 -10.83
CA VAL A 10 2.35 -13.82 -9.90
C VAL A 10 1.03 -13.97 -10.65
N LYS A 11 0.18 -14.89 -10.20
CA LYS A 11 -1.18 -15.03 -10.71
C LYS A 11 -2.14 -14.39 -9.73
N ILE A 12 -3.09 -13.63 -10.26
CA ILE A 12 -4.11 -13.00 -9.45
C ILE A 12 -5.09 -14.05 -8.93
N HIS A 13 -5.10 -14.22 -7.61
CA HIS A 13 -6.07 -15.01 -6.88
C HIS A 13 -6.74 -14.14 -5.81
N ARG A 14 -8.05 -14.27 -5.67
CA ARG A 14 -8.85 -13.60 -4.64
C ARG A 14 -9.47 -14.66 -3.75
N HIS A 15 -8.70 -15.16 -2.81
CA HIS A 15 -9.16 -16.17 -1.86
C HIS A 15 -8.81 -15.72 -0.45
N LEU A 16 -9.80 -15.12 0.20
CA LEU A 16 -9.72 -14.70 1.58
C LEU A 16 -10.72 -15.53 2.38
N ASN A 17 -10.23 -16.42 3.24
CA ASN A 17 -11.05 -17.09 4.22
C ASN A 17 -11.03 -16.27 5.50
N VAL A 18 -12.16 -15.64 5.83
CA VAL A 18 -12.30 -14.74 7.00
C VAL A 18 -11.99 -15.46 8.32
N ALA A 19 -12.20 -16.78 8.38
CA ALA A 19 -11.91 -17.57 9.57
C ALA A 19 -10.39 -17.72 9.85
N ASP A 20 -9.55 -17.51 8.83
CA ASP A 20 -8.10 -17.65 8.94
C ASP A 20 -7.41 -16.32 9.30
N LEU A 21 -8.18 -15.21 9.34
CA LEU A 21 -7.65 -13.90 9.71
C LEU A 21 -7.29 -13.83 11.19
N ALA A 22 -6.06 -13.41 11.46
CA ALA A 22 -5.58 -13.14 12.80
C ALA A 22 -6.22 -11.84 13.34
N ASP A 23 -6.61 -11.88 14.61
CA ASP A 23 -6.95 -10.68 15.36
C ASP A 23 -5.67 -10.08 15.95
N ILE A 24 -5.67 -8.77 16.20
CA ILE A 24 -4.59 -8.06 16.89
C ILE A 24 -5.18 -7.29 18.07
N SER A 25 -4.55 -7.41 19.23
CA SER A 25 -5.01 -6.72 20.45
C SER A 25 -4.56 -5.26 20.49
N PRO A 26 -5.30 -4.37 21.20
CA PRO A 26 -4.84 -3.00 21.45
C PRO A 26 -3.46 -2.94 22.11
N GLU A 27 -3.19 -3.85 23.06
CA GLU A 27 -1.90 -3.91 23.76
C GLU A 27 -0.74 -4.25 22.82
N GLU A 28 -0.94 -5.16 21.86
CA GLU A 28 0.05 -5.46 20.82
C GLU A 28 0.29 -4.26 19.89
N LEU A 29 -0.75 -3.47 19.62
CA LEU A 29 -0.61 -2.29 18.78
C LEU A 29 0.13 -1.15 19.49
N ASP A 30 -0.17 -0.92 20.77
CA ASP A 30 0.53 0.08 21.58
C ASP A 30 2.02 -0.28 21.71
N GLN A 31 2.31 -1.57 21.94
CA GLN A 31 3.69 -2.07 21.94
C GLN A 31 4.38 -1.88 20.58
N ALA A 32 3.67 -2.16 19.47
CA ALA A 32 4.23 -2.01 18.14
C ALA A 32 4.57 -0.56 17.78
N GLU A 33 3.74 0.40 18.22
CA GLU A 33 4.00 1.83 18.06
C GLU A 33 5.27 2.26 18.82
N GLU A 34 5.43 1.78 20.07
CA GLU A 34 6.60 2.09 20.90
C GLU A 34 7.89 1.43 20.39
N GLU A 35 7.81 0.16 19.96
CA GLU A 35 8.98 -0.63 19.56
C GLU A 35 9.39 -0.42 18.09
N GLY A 36 8.50 0.10 17.25
CA GLY A 36 8.71 0.20 15.81
C GLY A 36 8.79 -1.17 15.14
N ALA A 37 8.10 -2.18 15.71
CA ALA A 37 8.09 -3.54 15.19
C ALA A 37 6.70 -4.19 15.31
N LEU A 38 6.25 -4.84 14.23
CA LEU A 38 4.97 -5.57 14.21
C LEU A 38 5.00 -6.76 13.26
N ALA A 39 4.51 -7.92 13.72
CA ALA A 39 4.40 -9.17 12.94
C ALA A 39 5.66 -9.51 12.11
N GLY A 40 6.84 -9.32 12.72
CA GLY A 40 8.14 -9.61 12.10
C GLY A 40 8.74 -8.47 11.26
N ASN A 41 7.99 -7.40 10.97
CA ASN A 41 8.54 -6.17 10.41
C ASN A 41 9.28 -5.40 11.51
N ARG A 42 10.60 -5.22 11.38
CA ARG A 42 11.46 -4.47 12.34
C ARG A 42 11.63 -2.99 11.97
N SER A 43 10.96 -2.55 10.93
CA SER A 43 10.91 -1.17 10.47
C SER A 43 9.45 -0.78 10.31
N TYR A 44 8.63 -1.19 11.28
CA TYR A 44 7.22 -0.85 11.31
C TYR A 44 7.07 0.63 11.62
N CYS A 45 6.21 1.30 10.87
CA CYS A 45 5.76 2.65 11.13
C CYS A 45 4.25 2.59 11.27
N ASP A 46 3.74 3.14 12.36
CA ASP A 46 2.32 3.14 12.60
C ASP A 46 1.61 4.13 11.67
N LEU A 47 0.80 3.58 10.77
CA LEU A 47 0.00 4.34 9.81
C LEU A 47 -1.50 4.16 10.06
N ARG A 48 -1.92 3.65 11.22
CA ARG A 48 -3.33 3.48 11.58
C ARG A 48 -4.09 4.82 11.56
N GLY A 49 -5.40 4.74 11.31
CA GLY A 49 -6.30 5.89 11.46
C GLY A 49 -6.19 6.96 10.36
N CYS A 50 -5.54 6.65 9.23
CA CYS A 50 -5.51 7.56 8.10
C CYS A 50 -6.93 7.73 7.53
N GLY A 51 -7.33 8.96 7.20
CA GLY A 51 -8.64 9.22 6.58
C GLY A 51 -8.60 9.19 5.05
N TRP A 52 -9.78 9.16 4.40
CA TRP A 52 -9.90 9.21 2.94
C TRP A 52 -9.31 10.48 2.30
N GLY A 53 -9.27 11.60 3.03
CA GLY A 53 -8.55 12.80 2.59
C GLY A 53 -7.04 12.56 2.43
N VAL A 54 -6.45 11.75 3.32
CA VAL A 54 -5.04 11.34 3.25
C VAL A 54 -4.80 10.43 2.06
N VAL A 55 -5.76 9.54 1.73
CA VAL A 55 -5.68 8.70 0.52
C VAL A 55 -5.62 9.54 -0.75
N SER A 56 -6.43 10.60 -0.84
CA SER A 56 -6.39 11.53 -1.98
C SER A 56 -5.03 12.21 -2.09
N THR A 57 -4.49 12.71 -0.97
CA THR A 57 -3.15 13.32 -0.94
C THR A 57 -2.07 12.31 -1.35
N ALA A 58 -2.15 11.08 -0.86
CA ALA A 58 -1.21 10.01 -1.20
C ALA A 58 -1.23 9.69 -2.70
N LEU A 59 -2.43 9.58 -3.29
CA LEU A 59 -2.59 9.38 -4.73
C LEU A 59 -2.00 10.53 -5.54
N ASP A 60 -2.22 11.77 -5.13
CA ASP A 60 -1.70 12.95 -5.84
C ASP A 60 -0.17 13.02 -5.80
N ILE A 61 0.44 12.77 -4.64
CA ILE A 61 1.89 12.75 -4.48
C ILE A 61 2.48 11.59 -5.27
N GLU A 62 1.97 10.38 -5.08
CA GLU A 62 2.49 9.16 -5.71
C GLU A 62 2.38 9.23 -7.24
N THR A 63 1.27 9.76 -7.77
CA THR A 63 1.08 9.95 -9.22
C THR A 63 2.10 10.93 -9.79
N LYS A 64 2.36 12.06 -9.13
CA LYS A 64 3.36 13.04 -9.58
C LYS A 64 4.76 12.44 -9.64
N VAL A 65 5.13 11.63 -8.64
CA VAL A 65 6.43 10.94 -8.60
C VAL A 65 6.50 9.91 -9.74
N ILE A 66 5.46 9.11 -9.93
CA ILE A 66 5.40 8.13 -11.02
C ILE A 66 5.50 8.81 -12.40
N ASP A 67 4.79 9.91 -12.60
CA ASP A 67 4.84 10.65 -13.87
C ASP A 67 6.21 11.24 -14.14
N ARG A 68 6.88 11.76 -13.09
CA ARG A 68 8.28 12.19 -13.16
C ARG A 68 9.21 11.04 -13.58
N LEU A 69 9.07 9.86 -12.97
CA LEU A 69 9.84 8.66 -13.32
C LEU A 69 9.59 8.20 -14.77
N LYS A 70 8.34 8.24 -15.25
CA LYS A 70 8.00 7.88 -16.63
C LYS A 70 8.63 8.80 -17.67
N MET A 71 8.84 10.06 -17.33
CA MET A 71 9.46 11.06 -18.21
C MET A 71 10.98 11.05 -18.16
N ALA A 72 11.59 10.36 -17.19
CA ALA A 72 13.03 10.33 -17.00
C ALA A 72 13.75 9.50 -18.08
N ASP A 73 14.92 10.00 -18.51
CA ASP A 73 15.82 9.24 -19.38
C ASP A 73 16.49 8.06 -18.63
N ASP A 74 16.66 8.21 -17.31
CA ASP A 74 17.15 7.18 -16.42
C ASP A 74 16.32 7.08 -15.14
N VAL A 75 15.45 6.07 -15.07
CA VAL A 75 14.58 5.81 -13.92
C VAL A 75 15.36 5.53 -12.64
N GLU A 76 16.49 4.83 -12.69
CA GLU A 76 17.25 4.49 -11.48
C GLU A 76 17.91 5.75 -10.89
N ALA A 77 18.45 6.61 -11.75
CA ALA A 77 19.00 7.90 -11.31
C ALA A 77 17.91 8.82 -10.78
N GLU A 78 16.75 8.87 -11.44
CA GLU A 78 15.61 9.68 -11.00
C GLU A 78 15.02 9.21 -9.67
N MET A 79 14.88 7.89 -9.49
CA MET A 79 14.43 7.30 -8.23
C MET A 79 15.42 7.59 -7.10
N SER A 80 16.73 7.46 -7.36
CA SER A 80 17.77 7.82 -6.39
C SER A 80 17.73 9.31 -6.02
N ALA A 81 17.46 10.20 -6.99
CA ALA A 81 17.31 11.62 -6.72
C ALA A 81 16.07 11.92 -5.86
N PHE A 82 14.94 11.25 -6.15
CA PHE A 82 13.74 11.36 -5.32
C PHE A 82 13.97 10.85 -3.89
N GLU A 83 14.72 9.76 -3.70
CA GLU A 83 15.09 9.27 -2.37
C GLU A 83 15.97 10.26 -1.61
N GLU A 84 16.92 10.91 -2.28
CA GLU A 84 17.78 11.95 -1.69
C GLU A 84 16.96 13.20 -1.32
N GLU A 85 16.05 13.64 -2.20
CA GLU A 85 15.11 14.72 -1.92
C GLU A 85 14.26 14.41 -0.68
N ARG A 86 13.71 13.18 -0.59
CA ARG A 86 12.95 12.73 0.58
C ARG A 86 13.78 12.73 1.86
N ALA A 87 15.05 12.31 1.78
CA ALA A 87 15.94 12.24 2.94
C ALA A 87 16.40 13.63 3.43
N THR A 88 16.37 14.64 2.55
CA THR A 88 16.86 16.00 2.82
C THR A 88 15.74 17.04 2.96
N ALA A 89 14.50 16.66 2.67
CA ALA A 89 13.33 17.50 2.86
C ALA A 89 13.19 17.89 4.34
N PHE A 90 13.10 19.20 4.60
CA PHE A 90 12.86 19.78 5.92
C PHE A 90 11.36 20.02 6.20
N ASP A 91 10.47 19.57 5.30
CA ASP A 91 9.03 19.85 5.35
C ASP A 91 8.28 18.93 6.32
N ASP A 92 7.20 19.45 6.89
CA ASP A 92 6.27 18.77 7.82
C ASP A 92 5.41 17.67 7.14
N GLU A 93 5.40 17.59 5.80
CA GLU A 93 4.70 16.54 5.05
C GLU A 93 5.67 15.41 4.67
N PRO A 94 5.53 14.21 5.26
CA PRO A 94 6.44 13.11 4.92
C PRO A 94 6.16 12.65 3.50
N ALA A 95 7.13 12.81 2.60
CA ALA A 95 7.02 12.30 1.24
C ALA A 95 6.67 10.80 1.27
N LEU A 96 5.44 10.50 0.86
CA LEU A 96 4.83 9.16 0.87
C LEU A 96 4.91 8.41 2.22
N TRP A 97 4.94 9.10 3.36
CA TRP A 97 5.03 8.46 4.69
C TRP A 97 6.20 7.47 4.84
N GLY A 98 7.30 7.69 4.11
CA GLY A 98 8.44 6.78 4.09
C GLY A 98 8.20 5.46 3.34
N LEU A 99 7.06 5.31 2.67
CA LEU A 99 6.70 4.13 1.89
C LEU A 99 7.33 4.14 0.48
N ASP A 100 7.35 2.97 -0.14
CA ASP A 100 7.80 2.79 -1.52
C ASP A 100 6.78 3.38 -2.52
N VAL A 101 7.30 3.99 -3.59
CA VAL A 101 6.49 4.41 -4.74
C VAL A 101 5.82 3.18 -5.38
N GLY A 102 4.54 3.27 -5.66
CA GLY A 102 3.70 2.21 -6.24
C GLY A 102 2.83 1.47 -5.23
N VAL A 103 3.07 1.64 -3.93
CA VAL A 103 2.33 0.97 -2.85
C VAL A 103 1.93 1.91 -1.72
N ALA A 104 2.35 3.18 -1.76
CA ALA A 104 2.10 4.13 -0.70
C ALA A 104 0.61 4.42 -0.56
N SER A 105 -0.05 4.83 -1.65
CA SER A 105 -1.49 5.11 -1.63
C SER A 105 -2.34 3.90 -1.25
N ALA A 106 -1.92 2.68 -1.65
CA ALA A 106 -2.59 1.45 -1.28
C ALA A 106 -2.51 1.16 0.23
N THR A 107 -1.32 1.36 0.81
CA THR A 107 -1.10 1.23 2.26
C THR A 107 -1.98 2.22 3.03
N ILE A 108 -2.04 3.49 2.60
CA ILE A 108 -2.91 4.50 3.22
C ILE A 108 -4.39 4.17 3.02
N ALA A 109 -4.79 3.64 1.86
CA ALA A 109 -6.17 3.20 1.63
C ALA A 109 -6.58 2.03 2.53
N ILE A 110 -5.69 1.06 2.76
CA ILE A 110 -5.91 -0.02 3.73
C ILE A 110 -6.12 0.54 5.14
N SER A 111 -5.30 1.51 5.56
CA SER A 111 -5.51 2.22 6.83
C SER A 111 -6.87 2.95 6.88
N ALA A 112 -7.27 3.60 5.79
CA ALA A 112 -8.54 4.33 5.68
C ALA A 112 -9.79 3.44 5.73
N TYR A 113 -9.66 2.16 5.34
CA TYR A 113 -10.70 1.18 5.61
C TYR A 113 -10.85 0.82 7.09
N GLY A 114 -9.88 1.17 7.95
CA GLY A 114 -9.83 0.79 9.36
C GLY A 114 -9.03 -0.49 9.62
N SER A 115 -8.23 -0.93 8.65
CA SER A 115 -7.28 -2.05 8.84
C SER A 115 -5.94 -1.54 9.39
N VAL A 116 -5.07 -2.45 9.82
CA VAL A 116 -3.73 -2.11 10.33
C VAL A 116 -2.67 -2.54 9.31
N PRO A 117 -2.14 -1.63 8.48
CA PRO A 117 -1.03 -1.95 7.59
C PRO A 117 0.20 -2.38 8.39
N VAL A 118 0.87 -3.45 7.97
CA VAL A 118 2.03 -4.02 8.68
C VAL A 118 3.30 -3.88 7.86
N SER A 119 3.24 -4.24 6.58
CA SER A 119 4.37 -4.14 5.67
C SER A 119 3.90 -3.91 4.24
N SER A 120 4.72 -3.26 3.44
CA SER A 120 4.49 -3.09 2.01
C SER A 120 5.82 -3.14 1.28
N CYS A 121 5.77 -3.47 -0.01
CA CYS A 121 6.93 -3.41 -0.88
C CYS A 121 6.47 -3.27 -2.33
N ASN A 122 7.16 -2.48 -3.13
CA ASN A 122 6.87 -2.36 -4.57
C ASN A 122 7.59 -3.41 -5.44
N ALA A 123 8.39 -4.30 -4.83
CA ALA A 123 9.22 -5.31 -5.49
C ALA A 123 10.18 -4.76 -6.57
N GLY A 124 10.63 -3.53 -6.41
CA GLY A 124 11.49 -2.85 -7.36
C GLY A 124 10.77 -2.43 -8.63
N ALA A 125 9.45 -2.21 -8.58
CA ALA A 125 8.67 -1.70 -9.71
C ALA A 125 9.28 -0.44 -10.33
N PHE A 126 9.87 0.44 -9.51
CA PHE A 126 10.40 1.74 -9.91
C PHE A 126 11.94 1.85 -9.78
N GLY A 127 12.63 0.71 -9.67
CA GLY A 127 14.09 0.64 -9.45
C GLY A 127 14.46 0.10 -8.08
N GLY A 128 15.76 0.07 -7.75
CA GLY A 128 16.25 -0.35 -6.44
C GLY A 128 16.29 -1.87 -6.18
N CYS A 129 16.80 -2.25 -5.00
CA CYS A 129 16.93 -3.65 -4.58
C CYS A 129 15.85 -4.02 -3.56
N HIS A 130 14.98 -4.96 -3.93
CA HIS A 130 13.86 -5.40 -3.08
C HIS A 130 13.86 -6.92 -2.93
N SER A 131 13.46 -7.39 -1.75
CA SER A 131 13.38 -8.83 -1.43
C SER A 131 12.10 -9.49 -1.95
N ALA A 132 11.04 -8.71 -2.12
CA ALA A 132 9.74 -9.17 -2.59
C ALA A 132 9.77 -9.54 -4.08
N ARG A 133 8.99 -10.55 -4.48
CA ARG A 133 8.87 -10.99 -5.87
C ARG A 133 7.80 -10.25 -6.68
N TYR A 134 6.89 -9.57 -6.00
CA TYR A 134 5.77 -8.83 -6.54
C TYR A 134 5.34 -7.74 -5.54
N PRO A 135 4.70 -6.66 -6.01
CA PRO A 135 4.26 -5.58 -5.14
C PRO A 135 3.12 -6.05 -4.24
N TYR A 136 3.18 -5.69 -2.95
CA TYR A 136 2.17 -6.10 -1.97
C TYR A 136 1.99 -5.10 -0.83
N VAL A 137 0.85 -5.20 -0.14
CA VAL A 137 0.60 -4.64 1.20
C VAL A 137 0.02 -5.75 2.07
N ALA A 138 0.65 -6.02 3.21
CA ALA A 138 0.19 -6.96 4.23
C ALA A 138 -0.35 -6.21 5.45
N PHE A 139 -1.45 -6.69 6.02
CA PHE A 139 -2.21 -5.97 7.05
C PHE A 139 -3.07 -6.90 7.91
N PHE A 140 -3.33 -6.49 9.16
CA PHE A 140 -4.41 -7.08 9.94
C PHE A 140 -5.74 -6.52 9.43
N LEU A 141 -6.64 -7.42 9.06
CA LEU A 141 -7.94 -7.10 8.50
C LEU A 141 -9.03 -7.48 9.50
N PRO A 142 -9.75 -6.51 10.09
CA PRO A 142 -10.96 -6.79 10.84
C PRO A 142 -11.95 -7.59 9.99
N LYS A 143 -12.50 -8.67 10.57
CA LYS A 143 -13.33 -9.64 9.86
C LYS A 143 -14.57 -9.00 9.25
N GLU A 144 -15.07 -7.94 9.88
CA GLU A 144 -16.25 -7.16 9.49
C GLU A 144 -15.99 -6.34 8.22
N LEU A 145 -14.73 -5.97 7.96
CA LEU A 145 -14.29 -5.18 6.81
C LEU A 145 -13.91 -6.05 5.61
N ALA A 146 -13.72 -7.35 5.81
CA ALA A 146 -13.32 -8.28 4.75
C ALA A 146 -14.19 -8.21 3.48
N PRO A 147 -15.55 -8.14 3.56
CA PRO A 147 -16.37 -8.01 2.37
C PRO A 147 -16.07 -6.76 1.54
N GLU A 148 -15.74 -5.62 2.17
CA GLU A 148 -15.45 -4.39 1.44
C GLU A 148 -14.09 -4.47 0.73
N ILE A 149 -13.07 -4.98 1.42
CA ILE A 149 -11.74 -5.19 0.82
C ILE A 149 -11.83 -6.18 -0.35
N MET A 150 -12.60 -7.27 -0.23
CA MET A 150 -12.80 -8.22 -1.31
C MET A 150 -13.46 -7.57 -2.54
N ARG A 151 -14.52 -6.77 -2.35
CA ARG A 151 -15.18 -6.03 -3.45
C ARG A 151 -14.24 -5.04 -4.11
N CYS A 152 -13.43 -4.32 -3.33
CA CYS A 152 -12.46 -3.37 -3.86
C CYS A 152 -11.34 -4.08 -4.63
N ALA A 153 -10.82 -5.21 -4.12
CA ALA A 153 -9.80 -6.00 -4.78
C ALA A 153 -10.30 -6.62 -6.10
N GLU A 154 -11.57 -7.03 -6.16
CA GLU A 154 -12.23 -7.47 -7.39
C GLU A 154 -12.35 -6.33 -8.40
N ALA A 155 -12.86 -5.17 -7.99
CA ALA A 155 -13.05 -4.01 -8.85
C ALA A 155 -11.72 -3.46 -9.41
N ALA A 156 -10.65 -3.51 -8.63
CA ALA A 156 -9.32 -3.05 -9.04
C ALA A 156 -8.52 -4.11 -9.83
N ASP A 157 -9.07 -5.30 -10.03
CA ASP A 157 -8.43 -6.46 -10.63
C ASP A 157 -7.08 -6.86 -9.99
N ILE A 158 -7.00 -6.85 -8.65
CA ILE A 158 -5.79 -7.22 -7.91
C ILE A 158 -5.93 -8.53 -7.13
N GLY A 159 -4.81 -9.07 -6.64
CA GLY A 159 -4.78 -10.25 -5.79
C GLY A 159 -5.13 -9.94 -4.34
N LEU A 160 -5.75 -10.91 -3.67
CA LEU A 160 -6.06 -10.86 -2.24
C LEU A 160 -5.95 -12.28 -1.67
N LEU A 161 -5.12 -12.43 -0.63
CA LEU A 161 -4.95 -13.70 0.08
C LEU A 161 -4.83 -13.47 1.59
N CYS A 162 -4.93 -14.55 2.36
CA CYS A 162 -4.48 -14.63 3.75
C CYS A 162 -3.21 -15.48 3.78
N ASP A 163 -2.15 -15.02 4.45
CA ASP A 163 -0.95 -15.81 4.63
C ASP A 163 -1.06 -16.77 5.83
N GLU A 164 -0.02 -17.58 6.06
CA GLU A 164 0.03 -18.55 7.15
C GLU A 164 0.06 -17.92 8.55
N SER A 165 0.37 -16.62 8.65
CA SER A 165 0.34 -15.87 9.91
C SER A 165 -1.02 -15.24 10.21
N GLY A 166 -1.99 -15.39 9.30
CA GLY A 166 -3.31 -14.79 9.41
C GLY A 166 -3.40 -13.35 8.94
N LEU A 167 -2.34 -12.82 8.30
CA LEU A 167 -2.36 -11.49 7.70
C LEU A 167 -3.03 -11.53 6.34
N ALA A 168 -3.91 -10.56 6.09
CA ALA A 168 -4.40 -10.30 4.74
C ALA A 168 -3.28 -9.64 3.93
N GLN A 169 -3.23 -9.98 2.64
CA GLN A 169 -2.29 -9.39 1.70
C GLN A 169 -2.99 -9.04 0.40
N ILE A 170 -2.94 -7.77 0.00
CA ILE A 170 -3.22 -7.34 -1.36
C ILE A 170 -1.93 -7.33 -2.17
N TYR A 171 -1.99 -7.74 -3.43
CA TYR A 171 -0.82 -7.80 -4.29
C TYR A 171 -1.14 -7.57 -5.77
N GLY A 172 -0.15 -7.08 -6.51
CA GLY A 172 -0.27 -6.73 -7.93
C GLY A 172 0.56 -7.63 -8.84
N GLN A 173 0.10 -7.82 -10.07
CA GLN A 173 0.87 -8.39 -11.16
C GLN A 173 1.61 -7.30 -11.95
N GLY A 174 1.10 -6.07 -11.99
CA GLY A 174 1.71 -4.90 -12.60
C GLY A 174 2.15 -3.86 -11.57
N GLU A 175 3.09 -3.00 -11.97
CA GLU A 175 3.61 -1.90 -11.15
C GLU A 175 2.57 -0.85 -10.71
N MET A 176 1.47 -0.70 -11.46
CA MET A 176 0.40 0.27 -11.17
C MET A 176 -0.82 -0.35 -10.47
N ASP A 177 -0.79 -1.66 -10.18
CA ASP A 177 -1.98 -2.38 -9.69
C ASP A 177 -2.43 -1.89 -8.33
N LEU A 178 -1.49 -1.67 -7.41
CA LEU A 178 -1.81 -1.21 -6.06
C LEU A 178 -2.20 0.27 -6.03
N VAL A 179 -1.64 1.10 -6.91
CA VAL A 179 -2.13 2.47 -7.14
C VAL A 179 -3.57 2.45 -7.67
N ARG A 180 -3.91 1.56 -8.61
CA ARG A 180 -5.29 1.39 -9.09
C ARG A 180 -6.23 0.91 -7.99
N PHE A 181 -5.79 0.03 -7.10
CA PHE A 181 -6.56 -0.35 -5.93
C PHE A 181 -6.88 0.86 -5.04
N ALA A 182 -5.89 1.69 -4.72
CA ALA A 182 -6.11 2.89 -3.93
C ALA A 182 -7.07 3.88 -4.60
N GLN A 183 -6.92 4.09 -5.91
CA GLN A 183 -7.84 4.93 -6.69
C GLN A 183 -9.26 4.39 -6.67
N THR A 184 -9.42 3.07 -6.85
CA THR A 184 -10.72 2.40 -6.80
C THR A 184 -11.35 2.52 -5.41
N ALA A 185 -10.57 2.32 -4.34
CA ALA A 185 -11.02 2.47 -2.96
C ALA A 185 -11.52 3.89 -2.67
N TRP A 186 -10.74 4.90 -3.06
CA TRP A 186 -11.09 6.30 -2.87
C TRP A 186 -12.36 6.72 -3.64
N GLN A 187 -12.52 6.26 -4.88
CA GLN A 187 -13.73 6.54 -5.66
C GLN A 187 -14.98 5.91 -5.03
N ARG A 188 -14.84 4.70 -4.48
CA ARG A 188 -15.94 3.99 -3.81
C ARG A 188 -16.34 4.67 -2.49
N SER A 189 -15.39 5.16 -1.71
CA SER A 189 -15.70 5.88 -0.47
C SER A 189 -16.40 7.21 -0.75
N ALA A 190 -15.96 7.94 -1.79
CA ALA A 190 -16.63 9.16 -2.24
C ALA A 190 -18.08 8.91 -2.72
N ALA A 191 -18.32 7.82 -3.46
CA ALA A 191 -19.67 7.46 -3.91
C ALA A 191 -20.59 7.02 -2.76
N GLY A 192 -20.06 6.33 -1.75
CA GLY A 192 -20.83 5.94 -0.56
C GLY A 192 -21.27 7.12 0.31
N GLU A 193 -20.53 8.24 0.28
CA GLU A 193 -20.91 9.48 0.96
C GLU A 193 -22.06 10.23 0.26
N GLU A 194 -22.25 10.04 -1.06
CA GLU A 194 -23.36 10.64 -1.81
C GLU A 194 -24.69 9.88 -1.62
N GLU A 195 -24.66 8.55 -1.46
CA GLU A 195 -25.86 7.75 -1.18
C GLU A 195 -26.37 7.90 0.27
N ALA A 196 -25.53 8.38 1.19
CA ALA A 196 -25.85 8.57 2.60
C ALA A 196 -26.36 9.99 2.96
N ARG A 197 -26.43 10.91 1.98
CA ARG A 197 -26.93 12.29 2.14
C ARG A 197 -28.35 12.45 1.57
#